data_AF-A0A8H6SL45-F1
#
_entry.id   AF-A0A8H6SL45-F1
#
_cell.length_a   1.000
_cell.length_b   1.000
_cell.length_c   1.000
_cell.angle_alpha   90.00
_cell.angle_beta   90.00
_cell.angle_gamma   90.00
#
_symmetry.space_group_name_H-M   'P 1'
#
loop_
_entity.id
_entity.type
_entity.pdbx_description
1 polymer ?
#
loop_
_entity_poly.entity_id
_entity_poly.type
_entity_poly.pdbx_seq_one_letter_code
_entity_poly.pdbx_strand_id
1 'polypeptide(L)'
;MPASAFRSDCTKFHNQNEEAAAATRLRIGMIDVDTPEEFHTIQSYHDPTQQLELVFSDEFETEGRTFYPGDDPYWEAVDLHYWSTSDLEWYDPAQVTTRTGALEITMDAIPDSDISQNHNMSYRSGMLSTWNKMCFTGGLILTSGNLPGTTNVKGLWPAVWTMGNLGRAGYGATLEGMWPYSYDRTPGNGGRSRFEFG
;
A
#
# COMPACT_ATOMS: atom_id res chain seq x y z
N MET A 1 2.94 13.80 6.79
CA MET A 1 3.47 12.46 6.51
C MET A 1 2.50 11.68 5.66
N PRO A 2 2.91 11.29 4.45
CA PRO A 2 2.08 10.58 3.50
C PRO A 2 1.97 9.07 3.79
N ALA A 3 3.01 8.40 4.29
CA ALA A 3 2.92 7.02 4.80
C ALA A 3 3.86 6.75 5.98
N SER A 4 3.32 6.27 7.10
CA SER A 4 4.11 5.99 8.32
C SER A 4 3.53 4.84 9.14
N ALA A 5 4.40 4.06 9.78
CA ALA A 5 4.02 3.00 10.71
C ALA A 5 4.76 3.12 12.06
N PHE A 6 4.04 2.91 13.16
CA PHE A 6 4.50 3.12 14.53
C PHE A 6 4.24 1.91 15.43
N ARG A 7 5.15 1.58 16.35
CA ARG A 7 4.97 0.48 17.33
C ARG A 7 5.52 0.81 18.71
N SER A 8 5.18 -0.02 19.69
CA SER A 8 5.41 0.24 21.12
C SER A 8 6.62 -0.43 21.75
N ASP A 9 7.22 -1.41 21.08
CA ASP A 9 8.34 -2.18 21.62
C ASP A 9 9.49 -2.21 20.61
N CYS A 10 10.65 -1.69 20.99
CA CYS A 10 11.86 -1.61 20.19
C CYS A 10 12.74 -2.85 20.39
N THR A 11 12.23 -4.04 20.04
CA THR A 11 13.15 -5.11 19.62
C THR A 11 13.68 -4.71 18.25
N LYS A 12 14.80 -4.00 18.26
CA LYS A 12 15.55 -3.56 17.08
C LYS A 12 15.59 -4.71 16.07
N PHE A 13 14.93 -4.54 14.93
CA PHE A 13 15.31 -5.28 13.74
C PHE A 13 16.70 -4.75 13.33
N HIS A 14 17.76 -5.34 13.90
CA HIS A 14 19.11 -5.16 13.37
C HIS A 14 19.15 -5.83 12.00
N ASN A 15 18.96 -5.05 10.95
CA ASN A 15 19.43 -5.45 9.63
C ASN A 15 20.91 -5.04 9.55
N GLN A 16 21.81 -6.01 9.35
CA GLN A 16 23.25 -5.78 9.20
C GLN A 16 23.65 -5.05 7.92
N ASN A 17 22.74 -4.29 7.30
CA ASN A 17 22.94 -3.66 5.99
C ASN A 17 23.06 -2.12 6.06
N GLU A 18 23.11 -1.52 7.25
CA GLU A 18 23.23 -0.07 7.42
C GLU A 18 24.57 0.48 6.88
N GLU A 19 25.64 -0.32 6.84
CA GLU A 19 26.96 0.13 6.34
C GLU A 19 27.12 0.06 4.81
N ALA A 20 26.23 -0.62 4.08
CA ALA A 20 26.38 -0.83 2.62
C ALA A 20 25.69 0.22 1.74
N ALA A 21 24.77 1.03 2.28
CA ALA A 21 24.00 2.02 1.53
C ALA A 21 24.75 3.35 1.28
N ALA A 22 25.92 3.55 1.90
CA ALA A 22 26.62 4.84 1.91
C ALA A 22 27.27 5.25 0.58
N ALA A 23 27.31 4.41 -0.46
CA ALA A 23 28.15 4.67 -1.65
C ALA A 23 27.41 4.97 -2.97
N THR A 24 26.07 4.95 -3.02
CA THR A 24 25.31 5.42 -4.22
C THR A 24 23.89 5.77 -3.81
N ARG A 25 23.61 7.07 -3.53
CA ARG A 25 22.27 7.73 -3.50
C ARG A 25 21.02 6.90 -3.12
N LEU A 26 21.14 5.89 -2.27
CA LEU A 26 20.00 5.17 -1.73
C LEU A 26 19.69 5.82 -0.39
N ARG A 27 18.89 6.89 -0.44
CA ARG A 27 18.30 7.56 0.73
C ARG A 27 17.22 6.70 1.43
N ILE A 28 17.02 5.48 0.97
CA ILE A 28 15.85 4.66 1.27
C ILE A 28 16.19 3.70 2.43
N GLY A 29 16.25 4.25 3.65
CA GLY A 29 16.23 3.49 4.90
C GLY A 29 14.81 3.09 5.30
N MET A 30 14.61 2.36 6.40
CA MET A 30 13.24 2.08 6.86
C MET A 30 12.51 3.36 7.27
N ILE A 31 13.22 4.32 7.85
CA ILE A 31 12.73 5.67 8.13
C ILE A 31 13.33 6.59 7.08
N ASP A 32 12.46 7.31 6.39
CA ASP A 32 12.85 8.35 5.44
C ASP A 32 13.66 9.44 6.14
N VAL A 33 14.78 9.83 5.56
CA VAL A 33 15.67 10.87 6.09
C VAL A 33 15.02 12.25 6.10
N ASP A 34 14.00 12.46 5.25
CA ASP A 34 13.27 13.71 5.14
C ASP A 34 12.00 13.72 6.04
N THR A 35 11.73 12.64 6.80
CA THR A 35 10.66 12.63 7.81
C THR A 35 10.99 13.62 8.95
N PRO A 36 10.08 14.56 9.30
CA PRO A 36 10.31 15.49 10.39
C PRO A 36 10.48 14.83 11.77
N GLU A 37 11.36 15.38 12.62
CA GLU A 37 11.68 14.84 13.94
C GLU A 37 10.45 14.73 14.86
N GLU A 38 9.50 15.67 14.76
CA GLU A 38 8.27 15.67 15.57
C GLU A 38 7.40 14.43 15.36
N PHE A 39 7.64 13.71 14.27
CA PHE A 39 6.91 12.51 13.91
C PHE A 39 7.65 11.21 14.19
N HIS A 40 8.85 11.26 14.77
CA HIS A 40 9.57 10.04 15.16
C HIS A 40 8.93 9.35 16.37
N THR A 41 8.13 10.09 17.14
CA THR A 41 7.39 9.56 18.27
C THR A 41 5.99 10.15 18.30
N ILE A 42 4.98 9.31 18.55
CA ILE A 42 3.61 9.76 18.73
C ILE A 42 3.00 9.17 20.00
N GLN A 43 2.05 9.87 20.61
CA GLN A 43 1.29 9.31 21.71
C GLN A 43 0.28 8.28 21.17
N SER A 44 0.19 7.11 21.81
CA SER A 44 -0.85 6.13 21.49
C SER A 44 -2.24 6.72 21.72
N TYR A 45 -3.16 6.50 20.77
CA TYR A 45 -4.57 6.91 20.91
C TYR A 45 -5.36 6.00 21.87
N HIS A 46 -4.85 4.80 22.16
CA HIS A 46 -5.52 3.83 23.02
C HIS A 46 -5.02 3.88 24.47
N ASP A 47 -3.75 4.18 24.68
CA ASP A 47 -3.14 4.27 26.01
C ASP A 47 -2.31 5.56 26.15
N PRO A 48 -2.75 6.54 26.95
CA PRO A 48 -2.05 7.81 27.13
C PRO A 48 -0.71 7.68 27.89
N THR A 49 -0.39 6.50 28.43
CA THR A 49 0.92 6.21 29.05
C THR A 49 1.92 5.64 28.07
N GLN A 50 1.48 5.25 26.87
CA GLN A 50 2.28 4.56 25.87
C GLN A 50 2.66 5.48 24.71
N GLN A 51 3.96 5.69 24.52
CA GLN A 51 4.50 6.33 23.33
C GLN A 51 4.81 5.28 22.26
N LEU A 52 4.52 5.59 21.01
CA LEU A 52 4.85 4.76 19.85
C LEU A 52 6.03 5.39 19.11
N GLU A 53 6.97 4.56 18.69
CA GLU A 53 8.13 4.95 17.89
C GLU A 53 7.84 4.70 16.41
N LEU A 54 8.31 5.61 15.56
CA LEU A 54 8.29 5.45 14.11
C LEU A 54 9.23 4.32 13.70
N VAL A 55 8.73 3.38 12.90
CA VAL A 55 9.53 2.24 12.41
C VAL A 55 9.54 2.12 10.90
N PHE A 56 8.65 2.83 10.22
CA PHE A 56 8.69 2.99 8.79
C PHE A 56 8.11 4.34 8.38
N SER A 57 8.75 5.02 7.42
CA SER A 57 8.17 6.17 6.74
C SER A 57 8.65 6.27 5.30
N ASP A 58 7.82 6.91 4.48
CA ASP A 58 8.17 7.35 3.12
C ASP A 58 7.45 8.68 2.87
N GLU A 59 8.19 9.74 2.56
CA GLU A 59 7.62 11.07 2.29
C GLU A 59 7.33 11.28 0.79
N PHE A 60 7.74 10.35 -0.08
CA PHE A 60 7.55 10.39 -1.54
C PHE A 60 8.05 11.69 -2.21
N GLU A 61 9.04 12.34 -1.62
CA GLU A 61 9.62 13.63 -2.02
C GLU A 61 10.56 13.55 -3.22
N THR A 62 11.16 12.38 -3.43
CA THR A 62 12.02 12.12 -4.59
C THR A 62 11.17 11.99 -5.86
N GLU A 63 11.20 13.01 -6.74
CA GLU A 63 10.43 13.10 -7.98
C GLU A 63 10.74 11.96 -8.98
N GLY A 64 9.70 11.45 -9.64
CA GLY A 64 9.82 10.51 -10.76
C GLY A 64 10.27 9.11 -10.37
N ARG A 65 10.05 8.69 -9.12
CA ARG A 65 10.26 7.29 -8.70
C ARG A 65 9.38 6.37 -9.54
N THR A 66 9.95 5.24 -9.89
CA THR A 66 9.25 4.12 -10.51
C THR A 66 9.09 3.02 -9.48
N PHE A 67 8.04 2.22 -9.65
CA PHE A 67 7.70 1.15 -8.73
C PHE A 67 7.53 -0.18 -9.45
N TYR A 68 8.22 -0.37 -10.59
CA TYR A 68 8.27 -1.68 -11.23
C TYR A 68 8.91 -2.71 -10.29
N PRO A 69 8.68 -4.01 -10.51
CA PRO A 69 9.30 -5.06 -9.71
C PRO A 69 10.83 -4.91 -9.61
N GLY A 70 11.31 -4.67 -8.39
CA GLY A 70 12.73 -4.49 -8.08
C GLY A 70 13.26 -3.05 -8.09
N ASP A 71 12.48 -2.06 -8.53
CA ASP A 71 12.92 -0.66 -8.57
C ASP A 71 12.96 -0.01 -7.18
N ASP A 72 12.07 -0.46 -6.28
CA ASP A 72 11.94 0.07 -4.92
C ASP A 72 12.04 -1.06 -3.87
N PRO A 73 12.79 -0.84 -2.77
CA PRO A 73 13.02 -1.86 -1.75
C PRO A 73 11.78 -2.16 -0.90
N TYR A 74 10.83 -1.23 -0.78
CA TYR A 74 9.67 -1.36 0.10
C TYR A 74 8.34 -1.43 -0.66
N TRP A 75 8.26 -0.75 -1.79
CA TRP A 75 7.04 -0.65 -2.59
C TRP A 75 7.17 -1.42 -3.90
N GLU A 76 6.05 -1.91 -4.42
CA GLU A 76 5.97 -2.55 -5.73
C GLU A 76 4.59 -2.31 -6.32
N ALA A 77 4.54 -1.79 -7.54
CA ALA A 77 3.31 -1.65 -8.29
C ALA A 77 3.00 -2.98 -8.99
N VAL A 78 1.74 -3.37 -8.95
CA VAL A 78 1.29 -4.62 -9.57
C VAL A 78 0.92 -4.41 -11.03
N ASP A 79 1.11 -5.48 -11.82
CA ASP A 79 0.70 -5.59 -13.22
C ASP A 79 -0.35 -6.72 -13.33
N LEU A 80 -1.63 -6.40 -13.12
CA LEU A 80 -2.71 -7.41 -13.09
C LEU A 80 -4.13 -6.82 -13.26
N HIS A 81 -5.06 -7.68 -13.67
CA HIS A 81 -6.50 -7.44 -13.50
C HIS A 81 -6.98 -8.03 -12.17
N TYR A 82 -7.63 -7.21 -11.35
CA TYR A 82 -8.19 -7.65 -10.07
C TYR A 82 -9.56 -8.29 -10.27
N TRP A 83 -9.55 -9.49 -10.84
CA TRP A 83 -10.76 -10.21 -11.23
C TRP A 83 -11.69 -10.53 -10.04
N SER A 84 -11.15 -10.72 -8.83
CA SER A 84 -11.94 -11.05 -7.63
C SER A 84 -12.99 -10.00 -7.29
N THR A 85 -12.73 -8.73 -7.61
CA THR A 85 -13.64 -7.59 -7.42
C THR A 85 -14.30 -7.13 -8.71
N SER A 86 -13.94 -7.75 -9.84
CA SER A 86 -14.43 -7.40 -11.19
C SER A 86 -14.15 -5.94 -11.54
N ASP A 87 -12.95 -5.47 -11.19
CA ASP A 87 -12.46 -4.13 -11.53
C ASP A 87 -12.55 -3.89 -13.04
N LEU A 88 -12.83 -2.66 -13.45
CA LEU A 88 -12.94 -2.30 -14.87
C LEU A 88 -11.58 -1.90 -15.46
N GLU A 89 -10.62 -1.68 -14.58
CA GLU A 89 -9.26 -1.29 -14.87
C GLU A 89 -8.30 -2.48 -14.91
N TRP A 90 -7.26 -2.34 -15.72
CA TRP A 90 -6.01 -3.06 -15.52
C TRP A 90 -5.10 -2.23 -14.58
N TYR A 91 -4.52 -2.84 -13.56
CA TYR A 91 -3.48 -2.19 -12.76
C TYR A 91 -2.16 -2.28 -13.49
N ASP A 92 -1.55 -1.14 -13.80
CA ASP A 92 -0.32 -1.01 -14.57
C ASP A 92 0.71 -0.20 -13.75
N PRO A 93 1.95 -0.69 -13.56
CA PRO A 93 3.01 0.05 -12.87
C PRO A 93 3.28 1.44 -13.43
N ALA A 94 3.03 1.69 -14.71
CA ALA A 94 3.18 2.99 -15.35
C ALA A 94 2.20 4.07 -14.82
N GLN A 95 1.15 3.66 -14.09
CA GLN A 95 0.21 4.59 -13.46
C GLN A 95 0.63 5.06 -12.06
N VAL A 96 1.75 4.54 -11.54
CA VAL A 96 2.24 4.88 -10.20
C VAL A 96 3.60 5.57 -10.31
N THR A 97 3.69 6.79 -9.80
CA THR A 97 4.95 7.53 -9.73
C THR A 97 4.93 8.49 -8.56
N THR A 98 6.03 9.20 -8.32
CA THR A 98 6.06 10.33 -7.39
C THR A 98 6.12 11.63 -8.19
N ARG A 99 5.23 12.56 -7.85
CA ARG A 99 5.15 13.87 -8.49
C ARG A 99 4.81 14.94 -7.47
N THR A 100 5.48 16.09 -7.54
CA THR A 100 5.24 17.24 -6.66
C THR A 100 5.33 16.91 -5.17
N GLY A 101 6.22 15.98 -4.81
CA GLY A 101 6.45 15.55 -3.43
C GLY A 101 5.37 14.66 -2.84
N ALA A 102 4.66 13.89 -3.68
CA ALA A 102 3.69 12.91 -3.24
C ALA A 102 3.69 11.68 -4.15
N LEU A 103 3.23 10.55 -3.63
CA LEU A 103 2.81 9.42 -4.43
C LEU A 103 1.59 9.81 -5.27
N GLU A 104 1.67 9.61 -6.58
CA GLU A 104 0.60 9.86 -7.54
C GLU A 104 0.19 8.54 -8.18
N ILE A 105 -1.09 8.20 -8.04
CA ILE A 105 -1.73 7.09 -8.74
C ILE A 105 -2.72 7.68 -9.74
N THR A 106 -2.51 7.42 -11.02
CA THR A 106 -3.36 7.92 -12.11
C THR A 106 -4.38 6.86 -12.53
N MET A 107 -5.56 7.32 -12.95
CA MET A 107 -6.59 6.50 -13.60
C MET A 107 -6.87 7.12 -14.97
N ASP A 108 -6.69 6.33 -16.03
CA ASP A 108 -6.97 6.71 -17.40
C ASP A 108 -8.19 5.95 -17.94
N ALA A 109 -9.05 6.65 -18.69
CA ALA A 109 -10.02 6.02 -19.58
C ALA A 109 -9.35 5.75 -20.94
N ILE A 110 -9.39 4.50 -21.39
CA ILE A 110 -8.72 4.09 -22.63
C ILE A 110 -9.67 4.24 -23.81
N PRO A 111 -9.26 4.94 -24.90
CA PRO A 111 -10.07 5.04 -26.11
C PRO A 111 -10.34 3.66 -26.72
N ASP A 112 -11.52 3.48 -27.33
CA ASP A 112 -11.91 2.23 -27.99
C ASP A 112 -10.88 1.74 -29.03
N SER A 113 -10.16 2.67 -29.68
CA SER A 113 -9.08 2.36 -30.62
C SER A 113 -7.90 1.61 -29.99
N ASP A 114 -7.68 1.80 -28.69
CA ASP A 114 -6.50 1.33 -27.96
C ASP A 114 -6.83 0.26 -26.91
N ILE A 115 -8.11 -0.09 -26.71
CA ILE A 115 -8.56 -1.13 -25.76
C ILE A 115 -7.80 -2.45 -25.93
N SER A 116 -7.52 -2.85 -27.18
CA SER A 116 -6.77 -4.09 -27.45
C SER A 116 -5.33 -4.09 -26.92
N GLN A 117 -4.74 -2.91 -26.72
CA GLN A 117 -3.40 -2.73 -26.15
C GLN A 117 -3.43 -2.67 -24.62
N ASN A 118 -4.59 -2.38 -24.01
CA ASN A 118 -4.81 -2.35 -22.57
C ASN A 118 -5.52 -3.62 -22.07
N HIS A 119 -5.09 -4.79 -22.52
CA HIS A 119 -5.63 -6.08 -22.09
C HIS A 119 -7.16 -6.23 -22.26
N ASN A 120 -7.74 -5.51 -23.23
CA ASN A 120 -9.18 -5.40 -23.46
C ASN A 120 -9.98 -4.77 -22.30
N MET A 121 -9.34 -3.98 -21.45
CA MET A 121 -9.98 -3.21 -20.37
C MET A 121 -10.17 -1.75 -20.79
N SER A 122 -11.30 -1.16 -20.39
CA SER A 122 -11.66 0.23 -20.72
C SER A 122 -10.96 1.26 -19.85
N TYR A 123 -10.34 0.84 -18.74
CA TYR A 123 -9.61 1.70 -17.82
C TYR A 123 -8.24 1.15 -17.49
N ARG A 124 -7.36 2.02 -17.04
CA ARG A 124 -6.05 1.67 -16.49
C ARG A 124 -5.82 2.47 -15.22
N SER A 125 -5.30 1.83 -14.18
CA SER A 125 -5.03 2.45 -12.88
C SER A 125 -3.74 1.90 -12.27
N GLY A 126 -3.41 2.29 -11.05
CA GLY A 126 -2.25 1.80 -10.30
C GLY A 126 -2.63 1.21 -8.95
N MET A 127 -1.95 0.13 -8.56
CA MET A 127 -2.03 -0.45 -7.23
C MET A 127 -0.61 -0.71 -6.73
N LEU A 128 -0.29 -0.18 -5.55
CA LEU A 128 1.02 -0.28 -4.93
C LEU A 128 0.95 -1.15 -3.67
N SER A 129 1.95 -2.00 -3.46
CA SER A 129 1.97 -2.97 -2.36
C SER A 129 3.34 -3.05 -1.70
N THR A 130 3.33 -3.35 -0.40
CA THR A 130 4.52 -3.67 0.42
C THR A 130 4.63 -5.16 0.74
N TRP A 131 3.89 -6.02 0.02
CA TRP A 131 3.81 -7.45 0.27
C TRP A 131 5.21 -8.11 0.26
N ASN A 132 5.55 -8.85 1.32
CA ASN A 132 6.88 -9.41 1.57
C ASN A 132 8.05 -8.41 1.60
N LYS A 133 7.80 -7.10 1.64
CA LYS A 133 8.83 -6.05 1.72
C LYS A 133 8.84 -5.32 3.08
N MET A 134 7.73 -5.36 3.81
CA MET A 134 7.58 -4.76 5.14
C MET A 134 6.95 -5.74 6.13
N CYS A 135 7.44 -5.73 7.37
CA CYS A 135 6.83 -6.47 8.48
C CYS A 135 6.34 -5.48 9.55
N PHE A 136 5.04 -5.54 9.84
CA PHE A 136 4.40 -4.70 10.86
C PHE A 136 3.45 -5.55 11.70
N THR A 137 3.59 -5.49 13.02
CA THR A 137 2.80 -6.28 13.97
C THR A 137 2.19 -5.37 15.03
N GLY A 138 1.03 -4.80 14.71
CA GLY A 138 0.29 -3.92 15.61
C GLY A 138 0.94 -2.55 15.82
N GLY A 139 0.14 -1.62 16.32
CA GLY A 139 0.51 -0.22 16.48
C GLY A 139 -0.36 0.69 15.62
N LEU A 140 0.22 1.75 15.05
CA LEU A 140 -0.51 2.73 14.26
C LEU A 140 0.07 2.86 12.85
N ILE A 141 -0.80 2.93 11.85
CA ILE A 141 -0.44 3.32 10.48
C ILE A 141 -1.13 4.65 10.19
N LEU A 142 -0.36 5.62 9.72
CA LEU A 142 -0.86 6.93 9.33
C LEU A 142 -0.56 7.16 7.86
N THR A 143 -1.57 7.61 7.13
CA THR A 143 -1.42 8.05 5.74
C THR A 143 -2.10 9.39 5.53
N SER A 144 -1.51 10.23 4.70
CA SER A 144 -2.08 11.52 4.31
C SER A 144 -2.17 11.56 2.79
N GLY A 145 -3.36 11.85 2.25
CA GLY A 145 -3.57 11.85 0.80
C GLY A 145 -4.78 12.67 0.38
N ASN A 146 -4.79 13.03 -0.89
CA ASN A 146 -5.92 13.66 -1.55
C ASN A 146 -6.62 12.61 -2.43
N LEU A 147 -7.94 12.47 -2.27
CA LEU A 147 -8.70 11.52 -3.06
C LEU A 147 -9.01 12.11 -4.44
N PRO A 148 -8.97 11.29 -5.52
CA PRO A 148 -9.27 11.76 -6.86
C PRO A 148 -10.76 12.06 -7.04
N GLY A 149 -11.03 13.05 -7.90
CA GLY A 149 -12.38 13.45 -8.28
C GLY A 149 -13.09 14.35 -7.26
N THR A 150 -14.28 14.78 -7.64
CA THR A 150 -15.19 15.51 -6.75
C THR A 150 -16.14 14.51 -6.08
N THR A 151 -16.62 14.82 -4.88
CA THR A 151 -17.46 13.91 -4.07
C THR A 151 -18.82 13.54 -4.69
N ASN A 152 -19.14 14.08 -5.87
CA ASN A 152 -20.35 13.82 -6.64
C ASN A 152 -20.12 12.93 -7.88
N VAL A 153 -18.88 12.53 -8.19
CA VAL A 153 -18.56 11.58 -9.26
C VAL A 153 -18.51 10.18 -8.66
N LYS A 154 -19.33 9.28 -9.20
CA LYS A 154 -19.40 7.87 -8.75
C LYS A 154 -18.48 7.01 -9.60
N GLY A 155 -17.91 5.98 -9.00
CA GLY A 155 -17.18 4.92 -9.72
C GLY A 155 -15.70 4.82 -9.37
N LEU A 156 -15.10 5.86 -8.75
CA LEU A 156 -13.75 5.76 -8.21
C LEU A 156 -13.77 5.08 -6.84
N TRP A 157 -12.85 4.15 -6.61
CA TRP A 157 -12.64 3.50 -5.32
C TRP A 157 -11.18 3.63 -4.87
N PRO A 158 -10.74 4.84 -4.45
CA PRO A 158 -9.43 4.99 -3.85
C PRO A 158 -9.41 4.28 -2.50
N ALA A 159 -8.37 3.47 -2.24
CA ALA A 159 -8.29 2.68 -1.02
C ALA A 159 -6.86 2.64 -0.48
N VAL A 160 -6.76 2.71 0.85
CA VAL A 160 -5.56 2.40 1.62
C VAL A 160 -5.98 1.42 2.70
N TRP A 161 -5.39 0.24 2.69
CA TRP A 161 -5.79 -0.87 3.55
C TRP A 161 -4.59 -1.77 3.83
N THR A 162 -4.75 -2.69 4.79
CA THR A 162 -3.70 -3.62 5.17
C THR A 162 -4.20 -5.06 5.11
N MET A 163 -3.27 -5.98 4.83
CA MET A 163 -3.55 -7.41 4.76
C MET A 163 -2.41 -8.20 5.41
N GLY A 164 -2.75 -9.33 6.02
CA GLY A 164 -1.74 -10.26 6.52
C GLY A 164 -0.90 -10.85 5.38
N ASN A 165 0.39 -11.05 5.62
CA ASN A 165 1.38 -11.43 4.61
C ASN A 165 1.15 -12.80 3.95
N LEU A 166 0.28 -13.65 4.51
CA LEU A 166 -0.06 -14.96 3.95
C LEU A 166 -0.81 -14.87 2.62
N GLY A 167 -1.58 -13.81 2.41
CA GLY A 167 -2.25 -13.54 1.15
C GLY A 167 -1.50 -12.51 0.33
N ARG A 168 -1.59 -12.59 -1.01
CA ARG A 168 -1.15 -11.55 -1.93
C ARG A 168 -2.36 -11.01 -2.69
N ALA A 169 -2.72 -9.76 -2.40
CA ALA A 169 -3.84 -9.07 -3.02
C ALA A 169 -3.74 -9.10 -4.56
N GLY A 170 -4.83 -9.42 -5.26
CA GLY A 170 -4.86 -9.62 -6.71
C GLY A 170 -4.46 -11.02 -7.20
N TYR A 171 -3.86 -11.86 -6.34
CA TYR A 171 -3.40 -13.21 -6.69
C TYR A 171 -4.30 -14.27 -6.04
N GLY A 172 -5.40 -14.61 -6.71
CA GLY A 172 -6.46 -15.47 -6.14
C GLY A 172 -5.99 -16.83 -5.59
N ALA A 173 -4.92 -17.42 -6.14
CA ALA A 173 -4.34 -18.67 -5.63
C ALA A 173 -3.75 -18.52 -4.22
N THR A 174 -3.22 -17.34 -3.87
CA THR A 174 -2.64 -17.07 -2.53
C THR A 174 -3.69 -16.65 -1.50
N LEU A 175 -4.89 -16.30 -1.98
CA LEU A 175 -5.99 -15.83 -1.15
C LEU A 175 -6.97 -16.96 -0.84
N GLU A 176 -6.83 -18.15 -1.43
CA GLU A 176 -7.84 -19.23 -1.41
C GLU A 176 -9.25 -18.75 -1.81
N GLY A 177 -9.34 -17.66 -2.59
CA GLY A 177 -10.62 -16.98 -2.91
C GLY A 177 -11.26 -16.23 -1.74
N MET A 178 -10.56 -16.08 -0.61
CA MET A 178 -11.06 -15.42 0.59
C MET A 178 -11.14 -13.92 0.43
N TRP A 179 -10.11 -13.26 -0.12
CA TRP A 179 -10.19 -11.83 -0.38
C TRP A 179 -11.14 -11.52 -1.56
N PRO A 180 -12.05 -10.53 -1.45
CA PRO A 180 -12.13 -9.45 -0.46
C PRO A 180 -12.96 -9.73 0.81
N TYR A 181 -13.34 -10.99 1.05
CA TYR A 181 -14.13 -11.41 2.20
C TYR A 181 -13.27 -11.68 3.44
N SER A 182 -13.78 -11.31 4.61
CA SER A 182 -13.25 -11.75 5.90
C SER A 182 -14.31 -12.57 6.64
N TYR A 183 -13.89 -13.60 7.36
CA TYR A 183 -14.78 -14.36 8.25
C TYR A 183 -14.63 -13.84 9.67
N ASP A 184 -15.76 -13.54 10.29
CA ASP A 184 -15.85 -13.23 11.72
C ASP A 184 -15.91 -14.49 12.60
N ARG A 185 -16.04 -15.69 12.00
CA ARG A 185 -16.12 -16.98 12.71
C ARG A 185 -15.48 -18.13 11.94
N THR A 186 -14.79 -19.01 12.66
CA THR A 186 -14.41 -20.35 12.17
C THR A 186 -15.67 -21.20 11.91
N PRO A 187 -15.76 -21.99 10.83
CA PRO A 187 -16.93 -22.82 10.55
C PRO A 187 -17.09 -23.92 11.61
N GLY A 188 -17.91 -23.65 12.62
CA GLY A 188 -18.38 -24.61 13.61
C GLY A 188 -19.91 -24.60 13.61
N ASN A 189 -20.51 -25.62 13.00
CA ASN A 189 -21.92 -26.02 13.08
C ASN A 189 -22.99 -24.91 13.02
N GLY A 190 -23.45 -24.60 11.81
CA GLY A 190 -24.86 -24.22 11.57
C GLY A 190 -25.25 -22.75 11.64
N GLY A 191 -24.33 -21.80 11.76
CA GLY A 191 -24.62 -20.37 11.72
C GLY A 191 -24.41 -19.76 10.33
N ARG A 192 -25.42 -19.04 9.80
CA ARG A 192 -25.30 -18.27 8.54
C ARG A 192 -24.13 -17.29 8.64
N SER A 193 -23.18 -17.41 7.72
CA SER A 193 -22.11 -16.45 7.47
C SER A 193 -22.71 -15.11 7.05
N ARG A 194 -22.43 -14.06 7.83
CA ARG A 194 -22.76 -12.68 7.49
C ARG A 194 -21.56 -12.10 6.73
N PHE A 195 -21.80 -11.55 5.55
CA PHE A 195 -20.77 -10.89 4.75
C PHE A 195 -20.67 -9.44 5.20
N GLU A 196 -19.49 -8.98 5.62
CA GLU A 196 -19.17 -7.56 5.77
C GLU A 196 -17.99 -7.22 4.85
N PHE A 197 -18.13 -6.12 4.11
CA PHE A 197 -17.09 -5.55 3.27
C PHE A 197 -16.17 -4.73 4.18
N GLY A 198 -14.87 -5.05 4.18
CA GLY A 198 -13.83 -4.28 4.85
C GLY A 198 -13.36 -3.08 4.03
#